data_AF-A0A951P1G7-F1
#
_entry.id   AF-A0A951P1G7-F1
#
_cell.length_a   1.000
_cell.length_b   1.000
_cell.length_c   1.000
_cell.angle_alpha   90.00
_cell.angle_beta   90.00
_cell.angle_gamma   90.00
#
_symmetry.space_group_name_H-M   'P 1'
#
loop_
_entity.id
_entity.type
_entity.pdbx_description
1 polymer ?
#
loop_
_entity_poly.entity_id
_entity_poly.type
_entity_poly.pdbx_seq_one_letter_code
_entity_poly.pdbx_strand_id
1 'polypeptide(L)'
;MAESKGLRRLAWLEGTRIFAAVLLLFYHAQLLLTKYAFTPQPTGLVANAQQLFTATQQLGESWIIQALSLPIWFGYQFVDVFVLVSGFSLVLSLKGKPIEVGRFLKRRILRILFPFWTVAWLSYPVLWVVGKWTNSYIPDAWHTFAGMSFPILFDYGGDVLLPTSGPWWFVPLIISFALIFPVLWYLINRWGSRNLLIVSTAITFIYRTFAVYVFQGHPTYAIVSAAAGWQPFVPFIAKLSTFVLGMVVARQYSQGKGVIFWKSSRALLIGLGIYAIGFVAQFYRFGWIFDDFLLAIGLTLCCMVVFRFFSDRLKLGSAMVWLGIHSYSYFLIHNFVVDRTLNLYVRNQLPLYYQVLPWMVVGTLMLAVIADKVTPWIERGAIALWHYTDARMTPIEKIGSWVPKVGESAIYRGKPGWTIQKVEQVIHDKAFYLCRISNGQRTIWVNQNDLKQDRALPQAKVQ
;
A
#
# COMPACT_ATOMS: atom_id res chain seq x y z
N MET A 1 34.84 -16.33 -0.31
CA MET A 1 33.69 -16.01 -1.17
C MET A 1 32.62 -15.27 -0.37
N ALA A 2 32.84 -13.97 -0.12
CA ALA A 2 31.92 -13.09 0.58
C ALA A 2 31.55 -11.95 -0.37
N GLU A 3 30.87 -12.29 -1.46
CA GLU A 3 30.21 -11.28 -2.28
C GLU A 3 29.03 -10.71 -1.50
N SER A 4 28.94 -9.39 -1.48
CA SER A 4 27.82 -8.63 -0.96
C SER A 4 26.55 -8.99 -1.75
N LYS A 5 25.89 -10.08 -1.33
CA LYS A 5 24.54 -10.45 -1.78
C LYS A 5 23.59 -9.35 -1.31
N GLY A 6 23.53 -8.25 -2.07
CA GLY A 6 22.46 -7.26 -1.96
C GLY A 6 21.17 -8.05 -1.90
N LEU A 7 20.46 -7.94 -0.76
CA LEU A 7 19.26 -8.72 -0.43
C LEU A 7 18.47 -9.02 -1.70
N ARG A 8 18.64 -10.24 -2.21
CA ARG A 8 17.94 -10.69 -3.41
C ARG A 8 16.48 -10.63 -3.00
N ARG A 9 15.72 -9.70 -3.60
CA ARG A 9 14.28 -9.61 -3.37
C ARG A 9 13.72 -11.02 -3.52
N LEU A 10 12.90 -11.43 -2.55
CA LEU A 10 12.35 -12.77 -2.54
C LEU A 10 11.38 -12.88 -3.73
N ALA A 11 11.82 -13.48 -4.82
CA ALA A 11 11.06 -13.52 -6.07
C ALA A 11 9.68 -14.13 -5.85
N TRP A 12 9.57 -15.18 -5.02
CA TRP A 12 8.30 -15.79 -4.68
C TRP A 12 7.34 -14.82 -3.98
N LEU A 13 7.86 -13.91 -3.16
CA LEU A 13 7.06 -12.91 -2.44
C LEU A 13 6.50 -11.86 -3.42
N GLU A 14 7.36 -11.38 -4.32
CA GLU A 14 6.96 -10.41 -5.36
C GLU A 14 5.98 -11.05 -6.36
N GLY A 15 6.16 -12.33 -6.68
CA GLY A 15 5.21 -13.15 -7.44
C GLY A 15 3.84 -13.24 -6.77
N THR A 16 3.78 -13.56 -5.48
CA THR A 16 2.53 -13.57 -4.71
C THR A 16 1.84 -12.20 -4.73
N ARG A 17 2.59 -11.09 -4.63
CA ARG A 17 2.02 -9.73 -4.63
C ARG A 17 1.36 -9.37 -5.96
N ILE A 18 2.03 -9.61 -7.09
CA ILE A 18 1.41 -9.31 -8.38
C ILE A 18 0.24 -10.26 -8.68
N PHE A 19 0.37 -11.54 -8.34
CA PHE A 19 -0.71 -12.51 -8.51
C PHE A 19 -1.96 -12.15 -7.72
N ALA A 20 -1.79 -11.73 -6.46
CA ALA A 20 -2.86 -11.20 -5.63
C ALA A 20 -3.56 -10.01 -6.30
N ALA A 21 -2.80 -9.07 -6.88
CA ALA A 21 -3.37 -7.92 -7.58
C ALA A 21 -4.16 -8.33 -8.84
N VAL A 22 -3.65 -9.30 -9.60
CA VAL A 22 -4.30 -9.82 -10.81
C VAL A 22 -5.59 -10.58 -10.47
N LEU A 23 -5.60 -11.40 -9.41
CA LEU A 23 -6.82 -12.07 -8.97
C LEU A 23 -7.87 -11.10 -8.44
N LEU A 24 -7.48 -10.00 -7.79
CA LEU A 24 -8.41 -8.94 -7.44
C LEU A 24 -9.03 -8.26 -8.67
N LEU A 25 -8.23 -8.05 -9.72
CA LEU A 25 -8.75 -7.57 -11.01
C LEU A 25 -9.81 -8.51 -11.55
N PHE A 26 -9.50 -9.81 -11.65
CA PHE A 26 -10.45 -10.79 -12.17
C PHE A 26 -11.71 -10.88 -11.30
N TYR A 27 -11.58 -10.83 -9.99
CA TYR A 27 -12.70 -10.81 -9.05
C TYR A 27 -13.64 -9.63 -9.30
N HIS A 28 -13.10 -8.41 -9.41
CA HIS A 28 -13.93 -7.22 -9.68
C HIS A 28 -14.55 -7.28 -11.07
N ALA A 29 -13.82 -7.81 -12.06
CA ALA A 29 -14.33 -7.96 -13.41
C ALA A 29 -15.50 -8.94 -13.48
N GLN A 30 -15.40 -10.05 -12.75
CA GLN A 30 -16.47 -11.05 -12.66
C GLN A 30 -17.68 -10.52 -11.87
N LEU A 31 -17.45 -9.83 -10.75
CA LEU A 31 -18.53 -9.18 -9.98
C LEU A 31 -19.31 -8.18 -10.82
N LEU A 32 -18.62 -7.26 -11.49
CA LEU A 32 -19.27 -6.21 -12.26
C LEU A 32 -20.00 -6.77 -13.50
N LEU A 33 -19.41 -7.74 -14.20
CA LEU A 33 -20.07 -8.41 -15.34
C LEU A 33 -21.37 -9.09 -14.91
N THR A 34 -21.35 -9.79 -13.79
CA THR A 34 -22.49 -10.56 -13.27
C THR A 34 -23.41 -9.74 -12.38
N LYS A 35 -23.18 -8.42 -12.27
CA LYS A 35 -23.95 -7.51 -11.40
C LYS A 35 -24.04 -8.04 -9.95
N TYR A 36 -22.90 -8.51 -9.43
CA TYR A 36 -22.76 -9.05 -8.08
C TYR A 36 -23.63 -10.29 -7.82
N ALA A 37 -23.80 -11.17 -8.82
CA ALA A 37 -24.62 -12.38 -8.71
C ALA A 37 -24.24 -13.30 -7.53
N PHE A 38 -22.97 -13.30 -7.13
CA PHE A 38 -22.49 -14.01 -5.96
C PHE A 38 -21.54 -13.16 -5.13
N THR A 39 -21.83 -13.13 -3.83
CA THR A 39 -20.88 -12.78 -2.76
C THR A 39 -21.09 -13.79 -1.63
N PRO A 40 -20.04 -14.17 -0.89
CA PRO A 40 -20.20 -15.10 0.23
C PRO A 40 -21.18 -14.55 1.28
N GLN A 41 -22.15 -15.39 1.66
CA GLN A 41 -23.20 -15.08 2.61
C GLN A 41 -23.09 -15.95 3.87
N PRO A 42 -23.55 -15.49 5.05
CA PRO A 42 -23.50 -16.27 6.29
C PRO A 42 -24.64 -17.31 6.37
N THR A 43 -25.02 -17.91 5.25
CA THR A 43 -26.16 -18.83 5.08
C THR A 43 -25.77 -20.31 5.07
N GLY A 44 -24.49 -20.61 5.33
CA GLY A 44 -23.92 -21.95 5.33
C GLY A 44 -23.39 -22.40 3.97
N LEU A 45 -22.57 -23.46 3.99
CA LEU A 45 -21.83 -23.92 2.82
C LEU A 45 -22.73 -24.35 1.65
N VAL A 46 -23.82 -25.08 1.93
CA VAL A 46 -24.70 -25.63 0.89
C VAL A 46 -25.43 -24.52 0.12
N ALA A 47 -26.00 -23.54 0.82
CA ALA A 47 -26.69 -22.41 0.21
C ALA A 47 -25.73 -21.57 -0.65
N ASN A 48 -24.52 -21.30 -0.15
CA ASN A 48 -23.50 -20.60 -0.92
C ASN A 48 -23.03 -21.39 -2.12
N ALA A 49 -22.87 -22.72 -2.01
CA ALA A 49 -22.49 -23.56 -3.13
C ALA A 49 -23.55 -23.53 -4.24
N GLN A 50 -24.84 -23.56 -3.88
CA GLN A 50 -25.94 -23.41 -4.84
C GLN A 50 -25.92 -22.04 -5.51
N GLN A 51 -25.78 -20.95 -4.74
CA GLN A 51 -25.70 -19.60 -5.29
C GLN A 51 -24.49 -19.41 -6.21
N LEU A 52 -23.32 -19.93 -5.80
CA LEU A 52 -22.09 -19.90 -6.58
C LEU A 52 -22.25 -20.66 -7.90
N PHE A 53 -22.90 -21.83 -7.88
CA PHE A 53 -23.17 -22.61 -9.08
C PHE A 53 -24.10 -21.86 -10.04
N THR A 54 -25.21 -21.31 -9.53
CA THR A 54 -26.13 -20.48 -10.31
C THR A 54 -25.44 -19.25 -10.91
N ALA A 55 -24.61 -18.55 -10.14
CA ALA A 55 -23.85 -17.39 -10.63
C ALA A 55 -22.81 -17.79 -11.68
N THR A 56 -22.19 -18.96 -11.53
CA THR A 56 -21.19 -19.49 -12.47
C THR A 56 -21.83 -19.92 -13.79
N GLN A 57 -23.07 -20.39 -13.79
CA GLN A 57 -23.80 -20.69 -15.03
C GLN A 57 -24.04 -19.45 -15.90
N GLN A 58 -24.12 -18.25 -15.30
CA GLN A 58 -24.25 -16.99 -16.05
C GLN A 58 -22.97 -16.65 -16.85
N LEU A 59 -21.84 -17.29 -16.54
CA LEU A 59 -20.56 -17.14 -17.22
C LEU A 59 -20.40 -18.07 -18.43
N GLY A 60 -21.48 -18.76 -18.84
CA GLY A 60 -21.54 -19.58 -20.05
C GLY A 60 -21.72 -21.06 -19.79
N GLU A 61 -22.01 -21.80 -20.85
CA GLU A 61 -22.39 -23.22 -20.77
C GLU A 61 -21.19 -24.18 -20.71
N SER A 62 -19.99 -23.72 -21.08
CA SER A 62 -18.80 -24.57 -21.07
C SER A 62 -18.34 -24.88 -19.65
N TRP A 63 -18.31 -26.17 -19.29
CA TRP A 63 -17.83 -26.64 -17.99
C TRP A 63 -16.39 -26.19 -17.66
N ILE A 64 -15.55 -26.01 -18.69
CA ILE A 64 -14.17 -25.54 -18.52
C ILE A 64 -14.17 -24.07 -18.04
N ILE A 65 -15.00 -23.23 -18.67
CA ILE A 65 -15.13 -21.82 -18.30
C ILE A 65 -15.68 -21.71 -16.88
N GLN A 66 -16.71 -22.50 -16.57
CA GLN A 66 -17.28 -22.56 -15.23
C GLN A 66 -16.23 -22.95 -14.19
N ALA A 67 -15.47 -24.03 -14.42
CA ALA A 67 -14.42 -24.49 -13.52
C ALA A 67 -13.30 -23.44 -13.33
N LEU A 68 -12.88 -22.76 -14.40
CA LEU A 68 -11.84 -21.73 -14.34
C LEU A 68 -12.33 -20.44 -13.64
N SER A 69 -13.63 -20.17 -13.64
CA SER A 69 -14.24 -19.00 -12.98
C SER A 69 -14.44 -19.17 -11.47
N LEU A 70 -14.52 -20.42 -10.98
CA LEU A 70 -14.78 -20.70 -9.57
C LEU A 70 -13.77 -20.04 -8.62
N PRO A 71 -12.44 -20.15 -8.84
CA PRO A 71 -11.47 -19.49 -7.97
C PRO A 71 -11.54 -17.95 -8.02
N ILE A 72 -12.04 -17.39 -9.13
CA ILE A 72 -12.10 -15.94 -9.34
C ILE A 72 -13.12 -15.29 -8.39
N TRP A 73 -14.22 -15.96 -8.07
CA TRP A 73 -15.21 -15.50 -7.08
C TRP A 73 -14.63 -15.25 -5.69
N PHE A 74 -13.47 -15.84 -5.39
CA PHE A 74 -12.78 -15.73 -4.12
C PHE A 74 -11.53 -14.85 -4.18
N GLY A 75 -11.34 -14.08 -5.26
CA GLY A 75 -10.16 -13.22 -5.42
C GLY A 75 -10.02 -12.15 -4.33
N TYR A 76 -11.12 -11.75 -3.66
CA TYR A 76 -11.06 -10.83 -2.51
C TYR A 76 -10.17 -11.34 -1.36
N GLN A 77 -10.03 -12.66 -1.20
CA GLN A 77 -9.25 -13.28 -0.11
C GLN A 77 -7.76 -12.89 -0.18
N PHE A 78 -7.29 -12.45 -1.35
CA PHE A 78 -5.92 -11.97 -1.55
C PHE A 78 -5.65 -10.60 -0.92
N VAL A 79 -6.68 -9.85 -0.50
CA VAL A 79 -6.49 -8.65 0.32
C VAL A 79 -5.80 -9.01 1.64
N ASP A 80 -6.19 -10.11 2.27
CA ASP A 80 -5.59 -10.54 3.54
C ASP A 80 -4.18 -11.11 3.36
N VAL A 81 -3.92 -11.74 2.21
CA VAL A 81 -2.55 -12.11 1.79
C VAL A 81 -1.68 -10.85 1.67
N PHE A 82 -2.18 -9.75 1.10
CA PHE A 82 -1.47 -8.48 1.06
C PHE A 82 -1.16 -7.93 2.45
N VAL A 83 -2.11 -8.01 3.40
CA VAL A 83 -1.89 -7.56 4.78
C VAL A 83 -0.76 -8.36 5.44
N LEU A 84 -0.80 -9.69 5.33
CA LEU A 84 0.23 -10.58 5.88
C LEU A 84 1.60 -10.29 5.25
N VAL A 85 1.67 -10.23 3.91
CA VAL A 85 2.90 -9.92 3.16
C VAL A 85 3.44 -8.53 3.51
N SER A 86 2.57 -7.56 3.83
CA SER A 86 2.97 -6.23 4.26
C SER A 86 3.69 -6.27 5.61
N GLY A 87 3.12 -6.95 6.60
CA GLY A 87 3.77 -7.14 7.91
C GLY A 87 5.13 -7.85 7.79
N PHE A 88 5.19 -8.86 6.93
CA PHE A 88 6.44 -9.58 6.61
C PHE A 88 7.49 -8.64 6.00
N SER A 89 7.11 -7.90 4.95
CA SER A 89 8.02 -7.02 4.21
C SER A 89 8.51 -5.84 5.05
N LEU A 90 7.68 -5.31 5.95
CA LEU A 90 8.07 -4.22 6.84
C LEU A 90 9.17 -4.66 7.82
N VAL A 91 9.07 -5.83 8.44
CA VAL A 91 10.12 -6.34 9.32
C VAL A 91 11.43 -6.55 8.56
N LEU A 92 11.39 -7.17 7.38
CA LEU A 92 12.61 -7.37 6.57
C LEU A 92 13.26 -6.05 6.15
N SER A 93 12.47 -5.00 5.99
CA SER A 93 13.00 -3.69 5.59
C SER A 93 13.87 -3.01 6.63
N LEU A 94 13.71 -3.35 7.91
CA LEU A 94 14.54 -2.82 8.98
C LEU A 94 15.95 -3.45 8.98
N LYS A 95 16.13 -4.65 8.41
CA LYS A 95 17.43 -5.35 8.31
C LYS A 95 18.18 -5.43 9.66
N GLY A 96 17.45 -5.58 10.77
CA GLY A 96 18.03 -5.60 12.11
C GLY A 96 18.51 -4.23 12.64
N LYS A 97 18.27 -3.13 11.93
CA LYS A 97 18.61 -1.78 12.39
C LYS A 97 17.58 -1.27 13.40
N PRO A 98 17.98 -0.43 14.37
CA PRO A 98 17.04 0.26 15.24
C PRO A 98 16.12 1.17 14.42
N ILE A 99 14.88 1.35 14.89
CA ILE A 99 13.88 2.14 14.19
C ILE A 99 14.00 3.62 14.56
N GLU A 100 14.37 4.46 13.60
CA GLU A 100 14.24 5.92 13.71
C GLU A 100 12.78 6.29 13.35
N VAL A 101 11.89 6.35 14.34
CA VAL A 101 10.43 6.43 14.13
C VAL A 101 10.02 7.51 13.13
N GLY A 102 10.46 8.77 13.31
CA GLY A 102 10.08 9.86 12.42
C GLY A 102 10.54 9.66 10.98
N ARG A 103 11.80 9.23 10.78
CA ARG A 103 12.37 8.96 9.45
C ARG A 103 11.71 7.76 8.79
N PHE A 104 11.41 6.73 9.57
CA PHE A 104 10.70 5.53 9.12
C PHE A 104 9.29 5.90 8.64
N LEU A 105 8.50 6.58 9.48
CA LEU A 105 7.13 6.98 9.17
C LEU A 105 7.10 7.88 7.94
N LYS A 106 7.94 8.93 7.88
CA LYS A 106 8.05 9.81 6.71
C LYS A 106 8.31 9.00 5.44
N ARG A 107 9.33 8.15 5.43
CA ARG A 107 9.67 7.33 4.25
C ARG A 107 8.53 6.39 3.85
N ARG A 108 7.83 5.80 4.82
CA ARG A 108 6.76 4.83 4.56
C ARG A 108 5.49 5.49 4.06
N ILE A 109 5.05 6.55 4.71
CA ILE A 109 3.86 7.31 4.32
C ILE A 109 4.06 7.89 2.92
N LEU A 110 5.21 8.52 2.63
CA LEU A 110 5.48 9.06 1.29
C LEU A 110 5.51 7.96 0.21
N ARG A 111 6.07 6.80 0.51
CA ARG A 111 6.09 5.65 -0.43
C ARG A 111 4.69 5.09 -0.72
N ILE A 112 3.72 5.32 0.16
CA ILE A 112 2.32 4.92 -0.02
C ILE A 112 1.55 6.04 -0.74
N LEU A 113 1.65 7.27 -0.23
CA LEU A 113 0.87 8.42 -0.71
C LEU A 113 1.30 8.90 -2.09
N PHE A 114 2.59 8.91 -2.43
CA PHE A 114 3.01 9.43 -3.74
C PHE A 114 2.50 8.59 -4.92
N PRO A 115 2.61 7.24 -4.92
CA PRO A 115 1.98 6.44 -5.97
C PRO A 115 0.45 6.58 -5.97
N PHE A 116 -0.19 6.63 -4.79
CA PHE A 116 -1.63 6.87 -4.68
C PHE A 116 -2.04 8.18 -5.36
N TRP A 117 -1.41 9.30 -4.98
CA TRP A 117 -1.69 10.60 -5.57
C TRP A 117 -1.36 10.61 -7.05
N THR A 118 -0.25 10.00 -7.48
CA THR A 118 0.07 9.87 -8.91
C THR A 118 -1.08 9.23 -9.67
N VAL A 119 -1.60 8.10 -9.17
CA VAL A 119 -2.74 7.41 -9.79
C VAL A 119 -3.98 8.29 -9.77
N ALA A 120 -4.32 8.90 -8.64
CA ALA A 120 -5.51 9.76 -8.53
C ALA A 120 -5.45 10.99 -9.45
N TRP A 121 -4.34 11.72 -9.45
CA TRP A 121 -4.15 12.91 -10.29
C TRP A 121 -4.15 12.59 -11.78
N LEU A 122 -3.69 11.40 -12.18
CA LEU A 122 -3.73 10.96 -13.57
C LEU A 122 -5.11 10.39 -13.94
N SER A 123 -5.82 9.73 -13.01
CA SER A 123 -7.10 9.09 -13.31
C SER A 123 -8.24 10.09 -13.48
N TYR A 124 -8.29 11.17 -12.70
CA TYR A 124 -9.40 12.14 -12.77
C TYR A 124 -9.53 12.87 -14.12
N PRO A 125 -8.45 13.41 -14.72
CA PRO A 125 -8.53 13.99 -16.05
C PRO A 125 -8.97 12.97 -17.11
N VAL A 126 -8.46 11.73 -17.01
CA VAL A 126 -8.86 10.64 -17.92
C VAL A 126 -10.34 10.31 -17.74
N LEU A 127 -10.82 10.18 -16.51
CA LEU A 127 -12.23 9.99 -16.18
C LEU A 127 -13.10 11.08 -16.77
N TRP A 128 -12.68 12.33 -16.64
CA TRP A 128 -13.40 13.48 -17.19
C TRP A 128 -13.47 13.43 -18.72
N VAL A 129 -12.33 13.20 -19.40
CA VAL A 129 -12.27 13.11 -20.87
C VAL A 129 -13.12 11.95 -21.39
N VAL A 130 -12.96 10.76 -20.79
CA VAL A 130 -13.73 9.57 -21.15
C VAL A 130 -15.21 9.81 -20.89
N GLY A 131 -15.57 10.31 -19.71
CA GLY A 131 -16.95 10.62 -19.33
C GLY A 131 -17.61 11.59 -20.28
N LYS A 132 -16.89 12.65 -20.69
CA LYS A 132 -17.38 13.63 -21.66
C LYS A 132 -17.54 13.04 -23.06
N TRP A 133 -16.61 12.18 -23.51
CA TRP A 133 -16.67 11.58 -24.85
C TRP A 133 -17.74 10.48 -24.95
N THR A 134 -17.90 9.68 -23.91
CA THR A 134 -18.84 8.54 -23.91
C THR A 134 -20.20 8.86 -23.30
N ASN A 135 -20.45 10.11 -22.89
CA ASN A 135 -21.63 10.51 -22.10
C ASN A 135 -21.86 9.61 -20.87
N SER A 136 -20.77 9.21 -20.20
CA SER A 136 -20.84 8.41 -18.97
C SER A 136 -20.63 9.28 -17.72
N TYR A 137 -20.56 8.67 -16.54
CA TYR A 137 -20.26 9.36 -15.28
C TYR A 137 -19.05 10.30 -15.40
N ILE A 138 -19.23 11.53 -14.97
CA ILE A 138 -18.18 12.54 -14.80
C ILE A 138 -18.17 12.89 -13.31
N PRO A 139 -17.04 12.68 -12.60
CA PRO A 139 -16.95 13.06 -11.19
C PRO A 139 -17.11 14.57 -11.06
N ASP A 140 -17.96 15.03 -10.15
CA ASP A 140 -18.05 16.44 -9.82
C ASP A 140 -16.78 16.92 -9.09
N ALA A 141 -16.68 18.24 -8.91
CA ALA A 141 -15.53 18.87 -8.28
C ALA A 141 -15.30 18.38 -6.84
N TRP A 142 -16.37 18.07 -6.10
CA TRP A 142 -16.27 17.60 -4.72
C TRP A 142 -15.73 16.18 -4.64
N HIS A 143 -16.27 15.24 -5.44
CA HIS A 143 -15.76 13.87 -5.51
C HIS A 143 -14.31 13.82 -5.99
N THR A 144 -13.95 14.70 -6.94
CA THR A 144 -12.57 14.87 -7.41
C THR A 144 -11.66 15.35 -6.29
N PHE A 145 -12.03 16.43 -5.60
CA PHE A 145 -11.27 16.99 -4.48
C PHE A 145 -11.12 15.99 -3.32
N ALA A 146 -12.22 15.35 -2.93
CA ALA A 146 -12.26 14.40 -1.85
C ALA A 146 -11.42 13.16 -2.16
N GLY A 147 -11.47 12.63 -3.39
CA GLY A 147 -10.62 11.51 -3.78
C GLY A 147 -9.13 11.87 -3.86
N MET A 148 -8.78 13.10 -4.28
CA MET A 148 -7.38 13.58 -4.26
C MET A 148 -6.85 13.78 -2.83
N SER A 149 -7.68 14.27 -1.92
CA SER A 149 -7.34 14.52 -0.51
C SER A 149 -7.55 13.30 0.40
N PHE A 150 -8.00 12.20 -0.18
CA PHE A 150 -8.67 11.10 0.51
C PHE A 150 -7.93 10.45 1.69
N PRO A 151 -6.60 10.21 1.66
CA PRO A 151 -5.97 9.60 2.83
C PRO A 151 -5.93 10.53 4.05
N ILE A 152 -6.18 11.84 3.85
CA ILE A 152 -6.05 12.89 4.87
C ILE A 152 -7.42 13.25 5.49
N LEU A 153 -8.48 13.31 4.67
CA LEU A 153 -9.82 13.75 5.09
C LEU A 153 -10.82 12.59 5.26
N PHE A 154 -10.33 11.41 5.64
CA PHE A 154 -11.08 10.17 5.54
C PHE A 154 -12.32 10.11 6.45
N ASP A 155 -13.49 9.91 5.83
CA ASP A 155 -14.65 9.28 6.46
C ASP A 155 -14.76 7.82 5.99
N TYR A 156 -14.84 6.88 6.94
CA TYR A 156 -14.94 5.44 6.70
C TYR A 156 -16.22 5.03 5.96
N GLY A 157 -17.18 5.95 5.76
CA GLY A 157 -18.40 5.71 4.99
C GLY A 157 -18.17 5.28 3.54
N GLY A 158 -17.04 5.65 2.92
CA GLY A 158 -16.66 5.21 1.57
C GLY A 158 -17.52 5.79 0.43
N ASP A 159 -18.62 6.47 0.73
CA ASP A 159 -19.57 7.03 -0.26
C ASP A 159 -18.89 7.94 -1.29
N VAL A 160 -17.84 8.67 -0.89
CA VAL A 160 -17.13 9.60 -1.77
C VAL A 160 -16.06 8.90 -2.63
N LEU A 161 -15.64 7.70 -2.25
CA LEU A 161 -14.56 6.96 -2.91
C LEU A 161 -15.03 5.88 -3.86
N LEU A 162 -16.03 5.12 -3.42
CA LEU A 162 -16.56 3.97 -4.12
C LEU A 162 -16.97 4.34 -5.56
N PRO A 163 -17.51 5.55 -5.83
CA PRO A 163 -17.80 5.98 -7.21
C PRO A 163 -16.58 6.15 -8.11
N THR A 164 -15.39 6.43 -7.54
CA THR A 164 -14.16 6.59 -8.35
C THR A 164 -13.38 5.28 -8.44
N SER A 165 -13.02 4.70 -7.29
CA SER A 165 -12.25 3.46 -7.24
C SER A 165 -12.43 2.82 -5.87
N GLY A 166 -13.29 1.80 -5.82
CA GLY A 166 -13.57 1.04 -4.61
C GLY A 166 -12.32 0.62 -3.82
N PRO A 167 -11.28 0.01 -4.45
CA PRO A 167 -10.09 -0.48 -3.74
C PRO A 167 -9.27 0.56 -2.98
N TRP A 168 -9.51 1.87 -3.16
CA TRP A 168 -8.76 2.92 -2.47
C TRP A 168 -8.98 2.93 -0.95
N TRP A 169 -10.04 2.31 -0.44
CA TRP A 169 -10.24 2.10 1.01
C TRP A 169 -9.06 1.40 1.69
N PHE A 170 -8.28 0.61 0.93
CA PHE A 170 -7.10 -0.10 1.43
C PHE A 170 -5.95 0.85 1.80
N VAL A 171 -5.91 2.07 1.25
CA VAL A 171 -4.84 3.05 1.49
C VAL A 171 -4.80 3.53 2.96
N PRO A 172 -5.92 4.00 3.55
CA PRO A 172 -6.00 4.27 4.99
C PRO A 172 -5.59 3.07 5.88
N LEU A 173 -5.96 1.85 5.50
CA LEU A 173 -5.60 0.64 6.23
C LEU A 173 -4.07 0.44 6.26
N ILE A 174 -3.38 0.51 5.12
CA ILE A 174 -1.92 0.36 5.08
C ILE A 174 -1.18 1.53 5.75
N ILE A 175 -1.75 2.74 5.74
CA ILE A 175 -1.21 3.88 6.49
C ILE A 175 -1.33 3.61 8.00
N SER A 176 -2.47 3.11 8.45
CA SER A 176 -2.68 2.74 9.86
C SER A 176 -1.69 1.67 10.32
N PHE A 177 -1.41 0.67 9.49
CA PHE A 177 -0.35 -0.30 9.76
C PHE A 177 1.04 0.33 9.79
N ALA A 178 1.35 1.26 8.89
CA ALA A 178 2.62 1.98 8.91
C ALA A 178 2.79 2.80 10.21
N LEU A 179 1.72 3.44 10.69
CA LEU A 179 1.69 4.24 11.92
C LEU A 179 1.84 3.40 13.19
N ILE A 180 1.16 2.25 13.28
CA ILE A 180 1.23 1.38 14.46
C ILE A 180 2.47 0.47 14.48
N PHE A 181 3.13 0.29 13.33
CA PHE A 181 4.28 -0.60 13.21
C PHE A 181 5.44 -0.32 14.20
N PRO A 182 5.86 0.93 14.48
CA PRO A 182 6.89 1.19 15.48
C PRO A 182 6.55 0.65 16.87
N VAL A 183 5.29 0.74 17.28
CA VAL A 183 4.81 0.18 18.55
C VAL A 183 4.86 -1.35 18.49
N LEU A 184 4.34 -1.97 17.43
CA LEU A 184 4.39 -3.42 17.25
C LEU A 184 5.84 -3.93 17.17
N TRP A 185 6.76 -3.17 16.58
CA TRP A 185 8.18 -3.48 16.52
C TRP A 185 8.84 -3.40 17.90
N TYR A 186 8.48 -2.43 18.72
CA TYR A 186 8.94 -2.40 20.10
C TYR A 186 8.39 -3.59 20.90
N LEU A 187 7.09 -3.88 20.78
CA LEU A 187 6.44 -4.98 21.47
C LEU A 187 6.96 -6.36 21.03
N ILE A 188 7.23 -6.58 19.74
CA ILE A 188 7.78 -7.87 19.28
C ILE A 188 9.16 -8.11 19.90
N ASN A 189 9.97 -7.06 20.06
CA ASN A 189 11.29 -7.16 20.67
C ASN A 189 11.22 -7.32 22.19
N ARG A 190 10.28 -6.63 22.86
CA ARG A 190 10.10 -6.69 24.31
C ARG A 190 9.40 -7.96 24.80
N TRP A 191 8.27 -8.33 24.19
CA TRP A 191 7.43 -9.45 24.63
C TRP A 191 7.75 -10.76 23.91
N GLY A 192 8.47 -10.69 22.78
CA GLY A 192 8.70 -11.83 21.91
C GLY A 192 7.56 -12.08 20.92
N SER A 193 7.87 -12.82 19.86
CA SER A 193 6.94 -13.09 18.75
C SER A 193 5.67 -13.84 19.18
N ARG A 194 5.79 -14.81 20.08
CA ARG A 194 4.65 -15.63 20.55
C ARG A 194 3.62 -14.77 21.27
N ASN A 195 4.07 -13.98 22.25
CA ASN A 195 3.18 -13.16 23.07
C ASN A 195 2.50 -12.08 22.24
N LEU A 196 3.24 -11.40 21.36
CA LEU A 196 2.65 -10.41 20.46
C LEU A 196 1.58 -11.04 19.56
N LEU A 197 1.83 -12.23 19.01
CA LEU A 197 0.85 -12.94 18.16
C LEU A 197 -0.41 -13.32 18.95
N ILE A 198 -0.26 -13.85 20.17
CA ILE A 198 -1.41 -14.23 21.03
C ILE A 198 -2.25 -12.99 21.36
N VAL A 199 -1.61 -11.91 21.85
CA VAL A 199 -2.31 -10.68 22.24
C VAL A 199 -2.99 -10.02 21.03
N SER A 200 -2.30 -9.89 19.90
CA SER A 200 -2.91 -9.32 18.68
C SER A 200 -4.06 -10.16 18.14
N THR A 201 -3.97 -11.50 18.22
CA THR A 201 -5.05 -12.41 17.85
C THR A 201 -6.26 -12.23 18.76
N ALA A 202 -6.05 -12.19 20.08
CA ALA A 202 -7.11 -11.93 21.05
C ALA A 202 -7.79 -10.58 20.79
N ILE A 203 -7.02 -9.49 20.62
CA ILE A 203 -7.55 -8.16 20.29
C ILE A 203 -8.39 -8.20 19.01
N THR A 204 -7.86 -8.83 17.95
CA THR A 204 -8.56 -8.91 16.66
C THR A 204 -9.87 -9.67 16.78
N PHE A 205 -9.88 -10.83 17.44
CA PHE A 205 -11.07 -11.68 17.56
C PHE A 205 -12.11 -11.09 18.49
N ILE A 206 -11.70 -10.46 19.59
CA ILE A 206 -12.62 -9.70 20.45
C ILE A 206 -13.25 -8.58 19.63
N TYR A 207 -12.44 -7.75 18.95
CA TYR A 207 -12.93 -6.66 18.13
C TYR A 207 -13.88 -7.15 17.03
N ARG A 208 -13.55 -8.22 16.31
CA ARG A 208 -14.42 -8.79 15.27
C ARG A 208 -15.70 -9.40 15.84
N THR A 209 -15.68 -9.94 17.06
CA THR A 209 -16.90 -10.33 17.78
C THR A 209 -17.81 -9.12 17.99
N PHE A 210 -17.27 -7.99 18.47
CA PHE A 210 -18.03 -6.74 18.59
C PHE A 210 -18.53 -6.25 17.22
N ALA A 211 -17.70 -6.28 16.18
CA ALA A 211 -18.08 -5.90 14.83
C ALA A 211 -19.27 -6.71 14.32
N VAL A 212 -19.23 -8.03 14.45
CA VAL A 212 -20.29 -8.92 13.94
C VAL A 212 -21.57 -8.86 14.77
N TYR A 213 -21.47 -8.89 16.10
CA TYR A 213 -22.62 -9.13 16.96
C TYR A 213 -23.16 -7.89 17.66
N VAL A 214 -22.32 -6.86 17.88
CA VAL A 214 -22.73 -5.62 18.54
C VAL A 214 -22.99 -4.54 17.51
N PHE A 215 -22.03 -4.28 16.62
CA PHE A 215 -22.17 -3.24 15.59
C PHE A 215 -23.03 -3.69 14.41
N GLN A 216 -23.34 -4.98 14.30
CA GLN A 216 -24.06 -5.54 13.14
C GLN A 216 -23.33 -5.18 11.83
N GLY A 217 -22.01 -5.35 11.81
CA GLY A 217 -21.19 -5.22 10.62
C GLY A 217 -20.95 -6.56 9.92
N HIS A 218 -20.47 -6.50 8.68
CA HIS A 218 -20.11 -7.66 7.88
C HIS A 218 -18.72 -7.48 7.22
N PRO A 219 -18.01 -8.57 6.86
CA PRO A 219 -16.77 -8.47 6.11
C PRO A 219 -16.93 -7.68 4.80
N THR A 220 -15.84 -7.05 4.34
CA THR A 220 -15.83 -6.17 3.16
C THR A 220 -16.25 -6.83 1.84
N TYR A 221 -16.25 -8.15 1.78
CA TYR A 221 -16.60 -8.93 0.59
C TYR A 221 -18.06 -9.41 0.60
N ALA A 222 -18.74 -9.36 1.74
CA ALA A 222 -20.13 -9.73 1.87
C ALA A 222 -21.00 -8.51 1.54
N ILE A 223 -22.09 -8.70 0.80
CA ILE A 223 -23.08 -7.64 0.54
C ILE A 223 -24.36 -8.07 1.25
N VAL A 224 -24.56 -7.53 2.45
CA VAL A 224 -25.69 -7.84 3.32
C VAL A 224 -26.23 -6.54 3.90
N SER A 225 -27.54 -6.41 4.00
CA SER A 225 -28.14 -5.29 4.72
C SER A 225 -27.79 -5.39 6.21
N ALA A 226 -26.97 -4.47 6.70
CA ALA A 226 -26.54 -4.43 8.09
C ALA A 226 -26.32 -2.98 8.55
N ALA A 227 -26.63 -2.68 9.82
CA ALA A 227 -26.69 -1.30 10.31
C ALA A 227 -25.36 -0.54 10.19
N ALA A 228 -24.25 -1.21 10.49
CA ALA A 228 -22.91 -0.63 10.37
C ALA A 228 -22.17 -1.04 9.09
N GLY A 229 -22.83 -1.77 8.17
CA GLY A 229 -22.24 -2.21 6.90
C GLY A 229 -20.89 -2.91 7.04
N TRP A 230 -19.96 -2.57 6.14
CA TRP A 230 -18.59 -3.12 6.08
C TRP A 230 -17.58 -2.32 6.89
N GLN A 231 -17.98 -1.14 7.40
CA GLN A 231 -17.10 -0.16 8.03
C GLN A 231 -16.33 -0.72 9.23
N PRO A 232 -16.92 -1.53 10.13
CA PRO A 232 -16.17 -2.16 11.24
C PRO A 232 -15.03 -3.09 10.82
N PHE A 233 -14.97 -3.54 9.56
CA PHE A 233 -13.92 -4.44 9.08
C PHE A 233 -12.77 -3.72 8.37
N VAL A 234 -12.87 -2.41 8.20
CA VAL A 234 -11.86 -1.56 7.54
C VAL A 234 -10.69 -1.18 8.47
N PRO A 235 -10.90 -0.84 9.76
CA PRO A 235 -9.82 -0.44 10.64
C PRO A 235 -8.76 -1.52 10.79
N PHE A 236 -7.51 -1.10 11.01
CA PHE A 236 -6.38 -2.02 11.15
C PHE A 236 -6.57 -3.05 12.27
N ILE A 237 -7.39 -2.76 13.29
CA ILE A 237 -7.70 -3.66 14.40
C ILE A 237 -8.36 -4.95 13.89
N ALA A 238 -9.24 -4.88 12.88
CA ALA A 238 -9.89 -6.04 12.27
C ALA A 238 -8.90 -6.99 11.58
N LYS A 239 -7.73 -6.47 11.19
CA LYS A 239 -6.70 -7.18 10.40
C LYS A 239 -5.36 -7.29 11.16
N LEU A 240 -5.33 -6.92 12.45
CA LEU A 240 -4.10 -6.74 13.22
C LEU A 240 -3.33 -8.06 13.39
N SER A 241 -4.02 -9.15 13.71
CA SER A 241 -3.42 -10.47 13.85
C SER A 241 -2.75 -10.95 12.57
N THR A 242 -3.39 -10.77 11.41
CA THR A 242 -2.86 -11.13 10.08
C THR A 242 -1.56 -10.38 9.79
N PHE A 243 -1.54 -9.06 10.06
CA PHE A 243 -0.34 -8.24 9.88
C PHE A 243 0.79 -8.65 10.83
N VAL A 244 0.48 -8.84 12.12
CA VAL A 244 1.45 -9.29 13.13
C VAL A 244 2.01 -10.67 12.82
N LEU A 245 1.19 -11.60 12.29
CA LEU A 245 1.67 -12.90 11.86
C LEU A 245 2.74 -12.76 10.77
N GLY A 246 2.52 -11.88 9.78
CA GLY A 246 3.54 -11.52 8.80
C GLY A 246 4.85 -11.06 9.46
N MET A 247 4.76 -10.18 10.46
CA MET A 247 5.94 -9.71 11.22
C MET A 247 6.67 -10.86 11.93
N VAL A 248 5.93 -11.77 12.57
CA VAL A 248 6.47 -12.93 13.26
C VAL A 248 7.19 -13.87 12.30
N VAL A 249 6.57 -14.17 11.15
CA VAL A 249 7.17 -15.01 10.11
C VAL A 249 8.46 -14.37 9.57
N ALA A 250 8.51 -13.06 9.39
CA ALA A 250 9.73 -12.36 8.96
C ALA A 250 10.86 -12.39 9.99
N ARG A 251 10.51 -12.31 11.28
CA ARG A 251 11.51 -12.47 12.35
C ARG A 251 12.07 -13.88 12.40
N GLN A 252 11.20 -14.90 12.26
CA GLN A 252 11.65 -16.30 12.18
C GLN A 252 12.53 -16.52 10.95
N TYR A 253 12.13 -15.99 9.79
CA TYR A 253 12.93 -16.04 8.58
C TYR A 253 14.33 -15.46 8.75
N SER A 254 14.42 -14.29 9.38
CA SER A 254 15.71 -13.63 9.68
C SER A 254 16.61 -14.45 10.61
N GLN A 255 16.04 -15.42 11.34
CA GLN A 255 16.75 -16.36 12.22
C GLN A 255 17.02 -17.72 11.53
N GLY A 256 16.77 -17.85 10.22
CA GLY A 256 16.96 -19.09 9.49
C GLY A 256 15.97 -20.21 9.87
N LYS A 257 14.83 -19.87 10.47
CA LYS A 257 13.82 -20.83 10.93
C LYS A 257 12.40 -20.45 10.53
N GLY A 258 11.45 -21.34 10.81
CA GLY A 258 10.01 -21.09 10.62
C GLY A 258 9.45 -21.66 9.32
N VAL A 259 8.18 -21.31 9.05
CA VAL A 259 7.35 -21.91 7.98
C VAL A 259 7.93 -21.74 6.57
N ILE A 260 8.72 -20.68 6.37
CA ILE A 260 9.38 -20.39 5.10
C ILE A 260 10.42 -21.47 4.76
N PHE A 261 10.96 -22.21 5.72
CA PHE A 261 11.94 -23.29 5.45
C PHE A 261 11.31 -24.68 5.42
N TRP A 262 9.99 -24.80 5.53
CA TRP A 262 9.32 -26.09 5.42
C TRP A 262 9.47 -26.69 4.01
N LYS A 263 9.49 -28.02 3.95
CA LYS A 263 9.36 -28.77 2.69
C LYS A 263 8.05 -28.37 1.99
N SER A 264 8.08 -28.23 0.67
CA SER A 264 6.93 -27.79 -0.13
C SER A 264 5.67 -28.62 0.11
N SER A 265 5.80 -29.95 0.22
CA SER A 265 4.66 -30.84 0.50
C SER A 265 4.00 -30.56 1.85
N ARG A 266 4.80 -30.37 2.92
CA ARG A 266 4.30 -30.03 4.26
C ARG A 266 3.63 -28.66 4.26
N ALA A 267 4.26 -27.66 3.66
CA ALA A 267 3.70 -26.31 3.58
C ALA A 267 2.39 -26.29 2.80
N LEU A 268 2.32 -27.02 1.68
CA LEU A 268 1.10 -27.13 0.87
C LEU A 268 -0.01 -27.86 1.62
N LEU A 269 0.27 -29.00 2.26
CA LEU A 269 -0.74 -29.77 2.99
C LEU A 269 -1.34 -28.98 4.16
N ILE A 270 -0.49 -28.34 4.97
CA ILE A 270 -0.94 -27.49 6.08
C ILE A 270 -1.67 -26.25 5.53
N GLY A 271 -1.15 -25.66 4.45
CA GLY A 271 -1.78 -24.52 3.77
C GLY A 271 -3.19 -24.84 3.29
N LEU A 272 -3.38 -25.97 2.60
CA LEU A 272 -4.67 -26.45 2.13
C LEU A 272 -5.63 -26.76 3.28
N GLY A 273 -5.15 -27.41 4.35
CA GLY A 273 -5.97 -27.70 5.52
C GLY A 273 -6.48 -26.43 6.21
N ILE A 274 -5.60 -25.47 6.47
CA ILE A 274 -5.99 -24.18 7.08
C ILE A 274 -6.88 -23.37 6.14
N TYR A 275 -6.58 -23.36 4.84
CA TYR A 275 -7.41 -22.72 3.83
C TYR A 275 -8.83 -23.30 3.80
N ALA A 276 -8.97 -24.63 3.79
CA ALA A 276 -10.27 -25.30 3.78
C ALA A 276 -11.13 -24.92 5.00
N ILE A 277 -10.51 -24.85 6.19
CA ILE A 277 -11.22 -24.42 7.41
C ILE A 277 -11.67 -22.97 7.28
N GLY A 278 -10.79 -22.05 6.86
CA GLY A 278 -11.15 -20.65 6.64
C GLY A 278 -12.23 -20.48 5.56
N PHE A 279 -12.14 -21.26 4.50
CA PHE A 279 -13.08 -21.27 3.38
C PHE A 279 -14.47 -21.75 3.79
N VAL A 280 -14.57 -22.76 4.65
CA VAL A 280 -15.88 -23.17 5.20
C VAL A 280 -16.38 -22.12 6.19
N ALA A 281 -15.52 -21.59 7.05
CA ALA A 281 -15.87 -20.63 8.08
C ALA A 281 -16.51 -19.35 7.53
N GLN A 282 -16.02 -18.82 6.40
CA GLN A 282 -16.54 -17.57 5.82
C GLN A 282 -18.04 -17.62 5.44
N PHE A 283 -18.63 -18.82 5.33
CA PHE A 283 -20.05 -19.01 5.03
C PHE A 283 -20.93 -19.04 6.29
N TYR A 284 -20.36 -18.85 7.47
CA TYR A 284 -21.08 -18.81 8.74
C TYR A 284 -20.76 -17.50 9.47
N ARG A 285 -21.78 -16.89 10.08
CA ARG A 285 -21.62 -15.62 10.83
C ARG A 285 -20.55 -15.69 11.91
N PHE A 286 -20.45 -16.83 12.61
CA PHE A 286 -19.39 -17.04 13.61
C PHE A 286 -18.00 -17.13 12.98
N GLY A 287 -17.90 -17.69 11.77
CA GLY A 287 -16.63 -17.81 11.06
C GLY A 287 -16.07 -16.48 10.59
N TRP A 288 -16.91 -15.46 10.37
CA TRP A 288 -16.49 -14.07 10.11
C TRP A 288 -15.67 -13.42 11.23
N ILE A 289 -15.41 -14.09 12.34
CA ILE A 289 -14.51 -13.61 13.39
C ILE A 289 -13.05 -13.95 13.04
N PHE A 290 -12.81 -15.08 12.36
CA PHE A 290 -11.47 -15.66 12.20
C PHE A 290 -11.12 -16.13 10.77
N ASP A 291 -12.09 -16.20 9.87
CA ASP A 291 -11.93 -16.61 8.47
C ASP A 291 -10.78 -15.88 7.76
N ASP A 292 -10.73 -14.55 7.75
CA ASP A 292 -9.70 -13.76 7.08
C ASP A 292 -8.28 -14.15 7.54
N PHE A 293 -8.14 -14.45 8.84
CA PHE A 293 -6.87 -14.88 9.42
C PHE A 293 -6.46 -16.26 8.91
N LEU A 294 -7.39 -17.22 8.88
CA LEU A 294 -7.14 -18.57 8.37
C LEU A 294 -6.89 -18.56 6.85
N LEU A 295 -7.72 -17.84 6.10
CA LEU A 295 -7.60 -17.69 4.64
C LEU A 295 -6.24 -17.10 4.26
N ALA A 296 -5.79 -16.04 4.95
CA ALA A 296 -4.48 -15.45 4.72
C ALA A 296 -3.33 -16.45 4.92
N ILE A 297 -3.39 -17.26 5.99
CA ILE A 297 -2.38 -18.27 6.30
C ILE A 297 -2.35 -19.34 5.21
N GLY A 298 -3.51 -19.93 4.92
CA GLY A 298 -3.65 -21.02 3.98
C GLY A 298 -3.21 -20.62 2.57
N LEU A 299 -3.76 -19.51 2.06
CA LEU A 299 -3.41 -18.98 0.74
C LEU A 299 -1.95 -18.56 0.64
N THR A 300 -1.38 -17.91 1.65
CA THR A 300 0.04 -17.50 1.61
C THR A 300 0.96 -18.70 1.54
N LEU A 301 0.68 -19.77 2.30
CA LEU A 301 1.47 -21.01 2.24
C LEU A 301 1.38 -21.68 0.88
N CYS A 302 0.17 -21.81 0.32
CA CYS A 302 -0.03 -22.35 -1.02
C CYS A 302 0.70 -21.52 -2.09
N CYS A 303 0.53 -20.20 -2.06
CA CYS A 303 1.20 -19.28 -2.97
C CYS A 303 2.72 -19.37 -2.84
N MET A 304 3.25 -19.42 -1.62
CA MET A 304 4.70 -19.57 -1.39
C MET A 304 5.25 -20.83 -2.09
N VAL A 305 4.55 -21.96 -1.98
CA VAL A 305 4.96 -23.21 -2.64
C VAL A 305 4.93 -23.07 -4.16
N VAL A 306 3.83 -22.55 -4.71
CA VAL A 306 3.64 -22.36 -6.16
C VAL A 306 4.67 -21.39 -6.74
N PHE A 307 4.85 -20.22 -6.12
CA PHE A 307 5.78 -19.20 -6.62
C PHE A 307 7.25 -19.57 -6.41
N ARG A 308 7.59 -20.40 -5.44
CA ARG A 308 8.93 -21.01 -5.36
C ARG A 308 9.18 -21.98 -6.49
N PHE A 309 8.21 -22.85 -6.78
CA PHE A 309 8.32 -23.75 -7.91
C PHE A 309 8.58 -22.97 -9.20
N PHE A 310 7.80 -21.92 -9.48
CA PHE A 310 8.01 -21.08 -10.66
C PHE A 310 9.32 -20.29 -10.64
N SER A 311 9.72 -19.74 -9.49
CA SER A 311 11.00 -19.04 -9.33
C SER A 311 12.19 -19.96 -9.62
N ASP A 312 12.19 -21.15 -9.01
CA ASP A 312 13.38 -22.01 -8.93
C ASP A 312 13.44 -23.00 -10.10
N ARG A 313 12.31 -23.57 -10.51
CA ARG A 313 12.24 -24.55 -11.62
C ARG A 313 12.09 -23.89 -12.98
N LEU A 314 11.22 -22.88 -13.10
CA LEU A 314 11.00 -22.18 -14.38
C LEU A 314 11.90 -20.95 -14.55
N LYS A 315 12.76 -20.64 -13.57
CA LYS A 315 13.69 -19.49 -13.59
C LYS A 315 12.99 -18.14 -13.82
N LEU A 316 11.71 -18.03 -13.44
CA LEU A 316 10.92 -16.80 -13.61
C LEU A 316 11.18 -15.74 -12.53
N GLY A 317 12.17 -15.95 -11.66
CA GLY A 317 12.40 -15.11 -10.50
C GLY A 317 12.63 -13.63 -10.83
N SER A 318 13.37 -13.33 -11.90
CA SER A 318 13.61 -11.94 -12.34
C SER A 318 12.33 -11.25 -12.81
N ALA A 319 11.49 -11.96 -13.57
CA ALA A 319 10.21 -11.44 -14.04
C ALA A 319 9.25 -11.17 -12.87
N MET A 320 9.19 -12.07 -11.88
CA MET A 320 8.38 -11.88 -10.67
C MET A 320 8.82 -10.66 -9.86
N VAL A 321 10.13 -10.46 -9.70
CA VAL A 321 10.66 -9.29 -9.02
C VAL A 321 10.31 -8.01 -9.78
N TRP A 322 10.43 -8.02 -11.11
CA TRP A 322 10.06 -6.87 -11.94
C TRP A 322 8.57 -6.55 -11.83
N LEU A 323 7.71 -7.55 -11.98
CA LEU A 323 6.25 -7.41 -11.87
C LEU A 323 5.82 -6.95 -10.47
N GLY A 324 6.38 -7.51 -9.41
CA GLY A 324 6.00 -7.19 -8.03
C GLY A 324 6.41 -5.78 -7.56
N ILE A 325 7.35 -5.12 -8.26
CA ILE A 325 7.62 -3.69 -8.04
C ILE A 325 6.36 -2.86 -8.33
N HIS A 326 5.62 -3.23 -9.37
CA HIS A 326 4.46 -2.50 -9.88
C HIS A 326 3.13 -2.93 -9.23
N SER A 327 3.16 -3.90 -8.30
CA SER A 327 1.92 -4.49 -7.76
C SER A 327 1.03 -3.50 -7.00
N TYR A 328 1.63 -2.48 -6.36
CA TYR A 328 0.87 -1.49 -5.61
C TYR A 328 0.12 -0.53 -6.55
N SER A 329 0.81 0.01 -7.55
CA SER A 329 0.18 0.87 -8.56
C SER A 329 -0.83 0.09 -9.41
N TYR A 330 -0.55 -1.18 -9.71
CA TYR A 330 -1.54 -2.08 -10.32
C TYR A 330 -2.79 -2.19 -9.45
N PHE A 331 -2.63 -2.46 -8.15
CA PHE A 331 -3.74 -2.52 -7.20
C PHE A 331 -4.53 -1.20 -7.13
N LEU A 332 -3.89 -0.05 -7.27
CA LEU A 332 -4.60 1.25 -7.25
C LEU A 332 -5.41 1.52 -8.53
N ILE A 333 -4.99 0.96 -9.68
CA ILE A 333 -5.55 1.24 -11.00
C ILE A 333 -6.58 0.20 -11.45
N HIS A 334 -6.46 -1.07 -11.01
CA HIS A 334 -7.21 -2.18 -11.60
C HIS A 334 -8.72 -1.96 -11.72
N ASN A 335 -9.37 -1.47 -10.66
CA ASN A 335 -10.82 -1.31 -10.67
C ASN A 335 -11.28 -0.23 -11.65
N PHE A 336 -10.49 0.82 -11.85
CA PHE A 336 -10.76 1.84 -12.87
C PHE A 336 -10.74 1.22 -14.28
N VAL A 337 -9.72 0.41 -14.59
CA VAL A 337 -9.62 -0.27 -15.89
C VAL A 337 -10.78 -1.24 -16.09
N VAL A 338 -11.08 -2.05 -15.08
CA VAL A 338 -12.17 -3.04 -15.13
C VAL A 338 -13.51 -2.33 -15.38
N ASP A 339 -13.86 -1.38 -14.53
CA ASP A 339 -15.16 -0.71 -14.56
C ASP A 339 -15.38 0.02 -15.90
N ARG A 340 -14.39 0.78 -16.38
CA ARG A 340 -14.51 1.49 -17.67
C ARG A 340 -14.59 0.53 -18.84
N THR A 341 -13.78 -0.53 -18.85
CA THR A 341 -13.79 -1.50 -19.96
C THR A 341 -15.11 -2.25 -19.99
N LEU A 342 -15.65 -2.66 -18.84
CA LEU A 342 -16.92 -3.38 -18.78
C LEU A 342 -18.11 -2.51 -19.21
N ASN A 343 -18.22 -1.30 -18.65
CA ASN A 343 -19.37 -0.44 -18.90
C ASN A 343 -19.37 0.20 -20.29
N LEU A 344 -18.20 0.56 -20.82
CA LEU A 344 -18.11 1.27 -22.11
C LEU A 344 -18.00 0.33 -23.31
N TYR A 345 -17.20 -0.74 -23.17
CA TYR A 345 -16.87 -1.63 -24.28
C TYR A 345 -17.61 -2.97 -24.23
N VAL A 346 -17.56 -3.70 -23.10
CA VAL A 346 -18.15 -5.06 -23.01
C VAL A 346 -19.68 -5.04 -23.02
N ARG A 347 -20.32 -4.08 -22.34
CA ARG A 347 -21.79 -3.88 -22.32
C ARG A 347 -22.59 -5.16 -22.04
N ASN A 348 -22.16 -5.94 -21.04
CA ASN A 348 -22.75 -7.24 -20.65
C ASN A 348 -22.63 -8.37 -21.70
N GLN A 349 -21.77 -8.25 -22.72
CA GLN A 349 -21.56 -9.32 -23.69
C GLN A 349 -20.47 -10.28 -23.23
N LEU A 350 -20.87 -11.51 -22.90
CA LEU A 350 -19.96 -12.55 -22.39
C LEU A 350 -18.80 -12.91 -23.34
N PRO A 351 -18.96 -12.99 -24.68
CA PRO A 351 -17.83 -13.25 -25.58
C PRO A 351 -16.79 -12.13 -25.54
N LEU A 352 -17.24 -10.87 -25.55
CA LEU A 352 -16.34 -9.71 -25.44
C LEU A 352 -15.61 -9.70 -24.10
N TYR A 353 -16.30 -10.04 -23.00
CA TYR A 353 -15.68 -10.14 -21.67
C TYR A 353 -14.43 -11.03 -21.68
N TYR A 354 -14.53 -12.25 -22.21
CA TYR A 354 -13.39 -13.16 -22.28
C TYR A 354 -12.29 -12.68 -23.21
N GLN A 355 -12.65 -12.03 -24.32
CA GLN A 355 -11.68 -11.45 -25.25
C GLN A 355 -10.90 -10.29 -24.62
N VAL A 356 -11.54 -9.45 -23.81
CA VAL A 356 -10.90 -8.28 -23.20
C VAL A 356 -10.16 -8.56 -21.90
N LEU A 357 -10.43 -9.69 -21.23
CA LEU A 357 -9.85 -9.99 -19.92
C LEU A 357 -8.31 -9.97 -19.92
N PRO A 358 -7.59 -10.55 -20.91
CA PRO A 358 -6.13 -10.43 -21.00
C PRO A 358 -5.68 -8.98 -21.23
N TRP A 359 -6.44 -8.21 -22.02
CA TRP A 359 -6.15 -6.80 -22.28
C TRP A 359 -6.34 -5.93 -21.05
N MET A 360 -7.30 -6.23 -20.17
CA MET A 360 -7.45 -5.55 -18.88
C MET A 360 -6.22 -5.76 -17.99
N VAL A 361 -5.68 -6.99 -17.94
CA VAL A 361 -4.47 -7.30 -17.15
C VAL A 361 -3.25 -6.57 -17.70
N VAL A 362 -3.01 -6.69 -19.01
CA VAL A 362 -1.86 -6.07 -19.68
C VAL A 362 -1.96 -4.55 -19.62
N GLY A 363 -3.15 -3.99 -19.91
CA GLY A 363 -3.42 -2.56 -19.85
C GLY A 363 -3.23 -1.98 -18.45
N THR A 364 -3.74 -2.65 -17.42
CA THR A 364 -3.53 -2.25 -16.02
C THR A 364 -2.05 -2.27 -15.65
N LEU A 365 -1.29 -3.29 -16.08
CA LEU A 365 0.14 -3.36 -15.85
C LEU A 365 0.90 -2.23 -16.57
N MET A 366 0.56 -1.95 -17.84
CA MET A 366 1.17 -0.84 -18.59
C MET A 366 0.94 0.49 -17.89
N LEU A 367 -0.30 0.76 -17.46
CA LEU A 367 -0.64 1.97 -16.70
C LEU A 367 0.09 2.03 -15.35
N ALA A 368 0.21 0.91 -14.64
CA ALA A 368 0.97 0.85 -13.39
C ALA A 368 2.46 1.17 -13.59
N VAL A 369 3.07 0.66 -14.66
CA VAL A 369 4.46 0.98 -15.03
C VAL A 369 4.61 2.47 -15.37
N ILE A 370 3.66 3.05 -16.11
CA ILE A 370 3.65 4.48 -16.42
C ILE A 370 3.53 5.30 -15.15
N ALA A 371 2.57 4.98 -14.29
CA ALA A 371 2.37 5.67 -13.01
C ALA A 371 3.65 5.66 -12.16
N ASP A 372 4.28 4.49 -11.99
CA ASP A 372 5.52 4.37 -11.22
C ASP A 372 6.70 5.17 -11.81
N LYS A 373 6.77 5.30 -13.15
CA LYS A 373 7.78 6.14 -13.81
C LYS A 373 7.50 7.63 -13.66
N VAL A 374 6.23 8.02 -13.59
CA VAL A 374 5.79 9.41 -13.45
C VAL A 374 5.85 9.88 -11.98
N THR A 375 5.67 9.00 -11.01
CA THR A 375 5.68 9.35 -9.57
C THR A 375 6.88 10.19 -9.14
N PRO A 376 8.15 9.87 -9.49
CA PRO A 376 9.30 10.70 -9.12
C PRO A 376 9.29 12.11 -9.73
N TRP A 377 8.58 12.30 -10.86
CA TRP A 377 8.44 13.61 -11.48
C TRP A 377 7.40 14.44 -10.74
N ILE A 378 6.27 13.84 -10.38
CA ILE A 378 5.25 14.48 -9.54
C ILE A 378 5.81 14.82 -8.16
N GLU A 379 6.58 13.93 -7.54
CA GLU A 379 7.25 14.20 -6.26
C GLU A 379 8.18 15.41 -6.35
N ARG A 380 9.05 15.47 -7.37
CA ARG A 380 9.94 16.62 -7.59
C ARG A 380 9.17 17.91 -7.86
N GLY A 381 8.10 17.83 -8.67
CA GLY A 381 7.22 18.96 -8.96
C GLY A 381 6.52 19.49 -7.72
N ALA A 382 5.98 18.61 -6.87
CA ALA A 382 5.33 18.99 -5.62
C ALA A 382 6.32 19.64 -4.64
N ILE A 383 7.54 19.10 -4.53
CA ILE A 383 8.60 19.69 -3.68
C ILE A 383 8.99 21.08 -4.22
N ALA A 384 9.18 21.22 -5.53
CA ALA A 384 9.51 22.50 -6.14
C ALA A 384 8.39 23.54 -5.95
N LEU A 385 7.13 23.14 -6.13
CA LEU A 385 5.97 23.98 -5.90
C LEU A 385 5.89 24.41 -4.43
N TRP A 386 6.09 23.48 -3.49
CA TRP A 386 6.11 23.79 -2.06
C TRP A 386 7.18 24.85 -1.73
N HIS A 387 8.42 24.66 -2.22
CA HIS A 387 9.49 25.63 -2.01
C HIS A 387 9.16 27.00 -2.63
N TYR A 388 8.55 27.02 -3.81
CA TYR A 388 8.10 28.27 -4.44
C TYR A 388 7.01 28.97 -3.61
N THR A 389 6.02 28.22 -3.12
CA THR A 389 4.95 28.79 -2.26
C THR A 389 5.49 29.26 -0.93
N ASP A 390 6.40 28.51 -0.30
CA ASP A 390 7.03 28.85 0.97
C ASP A 390 7.87 30.13 0.86
N ALA A 391 8.64 30.28 -0.23
CA ALA A 391 9.39 31.49 -0.53
C ALA A 391 8.50 32.73 -0.73
N ARG A 392 7.28 32.54 -1.26
CA ARG A 392 6.34 33.63 -1.52
C ARG A 392 5.49 33.99 -0.29
N MET A 393 5.20 33.03 0.57
CA MET A 393 4.39 33.21 1.78
C MET A 393 5.21 33.62 2.99
N THR A 394 6.46 33.18 3.08
CA THR A 394 7.37 33.63 4.13
C THR A 394 7.80 35.04 3.77
N PRO A 395 7.36 36.09 4.49
CA PRO A 395 7.82 37.43 4.22
C PRO A 395 9.33 37.40 4.36
N ILE A 396 10.02 37.75 3.29
CA ILE A 396 11.44 38.06 3.38
C ILE A 396 11.50 39.32 4.25
N GLU A 397 11.58 39.14 5.57
CA GLU A 397 12.05 40.20 6.45
C GLU A 397 13.30 40.74 5.78
N LYS A 398 13.29 42.03 5.42
CA LYS A 398 14.36 42.69 4.66
C LYS A 398 15.69 42.11 5.13
N ILE A 399 16.24 41.22 4.32
CA ILE A 399 17.52 40.59 4.60
C ILE A 399 18.44 41.77 4.81
N GLY A 400 18.97 41.89 6.03
CA GLY A 400 19.96 42.94 6.31
C GLY A 400 20.98 42.90 5.19
N SER A 401 21.46 44.05 4.73
CA SER A 401 22.34 44.21 3.57
C SER A 401 23.65 43.40 3.60
N TRP A 402 23.85 42.56 4.61
CA TRP A 402 24.95 41.64 4.78
C TRP A 402 24.82 40.44 3.84
N VAL A 403 25.74 40.35 2.87
CA VAL A 403 25.95 39.17 2.03
C VAL A 403 27.10 38.35 2.64
N PRO A 404 26.86 37.11 3.09
CA PRO A 404 27.89 36.29 3.74
C PRO A 404 29.02 35.95 2.76
N LYS A 405 30.28 36.07 3.20
CA LYS A 405 31.46 35.65 2.42
C LYS A 405 32.16 34.45 3.05
N VAL A 406 32.77 33.61 2.20
CA VAL A 406 33.61 32.51 2.67
C VAL A 406 34.76 33.05 3.53
N GLY A 407 34.97 32.45 4.69
CA GLY A 407 35.94 32.90 5.69
C GLY A 407 35.39 33.86 6.75
N GLU A 408 34.20 34.43 6.56
CA GLU A 408 33.59 35.30 7.58
C GLU A 408 33.11 34.50 8.80
N SER A 409 33.26 35.11 9.98
CA SER A 409 32.68 34.63 11.23
C SER A 409 31.19 35.00 11.30
N ALA A 410 30.38 34.04 11.71
CA ALA A 410 28.95 34.19 11.86
C ALA A 410 28.46 33.59 13.18
N ILE A 411 27.36 34.13 13.68
CA ILE A 411 26.63 33.63 14.83
C ILE A 411 25.47 32.77 14.28
N TYR A 412 25.47 31.48 14.57
CA TYR A 412 24.39 30.56 14.19
C TYR A 412 23.50 30.25 15.39
N ARG A 413 22.22 30.62 15.30
CA ARG A 413 21.23 30.44 16.40
C ARG A 413 21.72 30.95 17.76
N GLY A 414 22.33 32.13 17.76
CA GLY A 414 22.84 32.79 18.96
C GLY A 414 24.18 32.25 19.48
N LYS A 415 24.80 31.27 18.81
CA LYS A 415 26.12 30.75 19.17
C LYS A 415 27.19 31.33 18.24
N PRO A 416 28.17 32.10 18.74
CA PRO A 416 29.29 32.60 17.95
C PRO A 416 30.29 31.47 17.61
N GLY A 417 31.34 31.80 16.85
CA GLY A 417 32.43 30.87 16.55
C GLY A 417 32.18 29.94 15.36
N TRP A 418 31.23 30.27 14.49
CA TRP A 418 31.06 29.56 13.22
C TRP A 418 31.75 30.33 12.10
N THR A 419 32.45 29.63 11.23
CA THR A 419 33.08 30.21 10.03
C THR A 419 32.36 29.70 8.79
N ILE A 420 32.06 30.61 7.86
CA ILE A 420 31.45 30.26 6.58
C ILE A 420 32.50 29.58 5.70
N GLN A 421 32.27 28.31 5.35
CA GLN A 421 33.17 27.51 4.50
C GLN A 421 32.75 27.50 3.03
N LYS A 422 31.45 27.58 2.76
CA LYS A 422 30.91 27.63 1.40
C LYS A 422 29.64 28.45 1.40
N VAL A 423 29.44 29.22 0.35
CA VAL A 423 28.21 29.95 0.10
C VAL A 423 27.71 29.52 -1.27
N GLU A 424 26.52 28.94 -1.33
CA GLU A 424 25.83 28.59 -2.57
C GLU A 424 24.59 29.45 -2.70
N GLN A 425 24.47 30.19 -3.79
CA GLN A 425 23.25 30.90 -4.11
C GLN A 425 22.22 29.90 -4.61
N VAL A 426 21.11 29.75 -3.89
CA VAL A 426 20.06 28.79 -4.28
C VAL A 426 19.05 29.53 -5.16
N ILE A 427 19.31 29.48 -6.47
CA ILE A 427 18.40 29.70 -7.62
C ILE A 427 17.40 30.89 -7.55
N HIS A 428 17.56 31.80 -8.53
CA HIS A 428 16.64 32.82 -9.08
C HIS A 428 16.18 33.99 -8.20
N ASP A 429 16.26 33.92 -6.88
CA ASP A 429 16.17 35.13 -6.06
C ASP A 429 17.56 35.56 -5.61
N LYS A 430 17.94 36.81 -5.93
CA LYS A 430 19.26 37.41 -5.60
C LYS A 430 19.55 37.49 -4.09
N ALA A 431 18.63 36.99 -3.25
CA ALA A 431 18.61 37.18 -1.82
C ALA A 431 18.79 35.89 -1.01
N PHE A 432 18.74 34.69 -1.62
CA PHE A 432 18.87 33.44 -0.86
C PHE A 432 20.24 32.78 -1.00
N TYR A 433 20.94 32.69 0.12
CA TYR A 433 22.23 32.01 0.23
C TYR A 433 22.13 30.82 1.19
N LEU A 434 22.54 29.65 0.71
CA LEU A 434 22.75 28.48 1.53
C LEU A 434 24.24 28.46 1.95
N CYS A 435 24.49 28.55 3.24
CA CYS A 435 25.83 28.61 3.79
C CYS A 435 26.21 27.27 4.41
N ARG A 436 27.38 26.74 4.05
CA ARG A 436 28.03 25.66 4.77
C ARG A 436 28.92 26.30 5.84
N ILE A 437 28.60 26.12 7.11
CA ILE A 437 29.35 26.69 8.23
C ILE A 437 30.04 25.59 9.05
N SER A 438 31.16 25.93 9.70
CA SER A 438 31.89 25.04 10.61
C SER A 438 32.32 25.77 11.87
N ASN A 439 32.28 25.10 13.02
CA ASN A 439 32.85 25.57 14.28
C ASN A 439 34.19 24.88 14.61
N GLY A 440 34.83 24.27 13.60
CA GLY A 440 36.05 23.45 13.75
C GLY A 440 35.79 21.97 14.02
N GLN A 441 34.67 21.61 14.67
CA GLN A 441 34.34 20.21 14.99
C GLN A 441 33.18 19.64 14.14
N ARG A 442 32.27 20.50 13.69
CA ARG A 442 31.05 20.08 12.99
C ARG A 442 30.75 21.01 11.83
N THR A 443 30.32 20.43 10.71
CA THR A 443 29.88 21.17 9.53
C THR A 443 28.39 20.96 9.29
N ILE A 444 27.67 22.05 9.00
CA ILE A 444 26.23 22.02 8.70
C ILE A 444 25.89 22.99 7.58
N TRP A 445 24.83 22.67 6.83
CA TRP A 445 24.21 23.59 5.87
C TRP A 445 23.10 24.35 6.55
N VAL A 446 23.10 25.67 6.42
CA VAL A 446 22.16 26.59 7.07
C VAL A 446 21.67 27.63 6.08
N ASN A 447 20.46 28.15 6.31
CA ASN A 447 19.96 29.31 5.60
C ASN A 447 20.68 30.56 6.12
N GLN A 448 20.99 31.54 5.26
CA GLN A 448 21.55 32.83 5.68
C GLN A 448 20.71 33.51 6.76
N ASN A 449 19.39 33.34 6.76
CA ASN A 449 18.50 33.93 7.76
C ASN A 449 18.76 33.41 9.18
N ASP A 450 19.38 32.22 9.31
CA ASP A 450 19.79 31.67 10.61
C ASP A 450 21.15 32.23 11.10
N LEU A 451 21.82 33.03 10.26
CA LEU A 451 23.12 33.62 10.54
C LEU A 451 22.97 35.09 10.92
N LYS A 452 23.75 35.52 11.91
CA LYS A 452 24.01 36.93 12.17
C LYS A 452 25.49 37.22 12.00
N GLN A 453 25.80 38.39 11.46
CA GLN A 453 27.19 38.84 11.36
C GLN A 453 27.79 38.93 12.76
N ASP A 454 28.92 38.25 12.97
CA ASP A 454 29.65 38.34 14.23
C ASP A 454 30.42 39.67 14.26
N ARG A 455 29.76 40.74 14.72
CA ARG A 455 30.33 42.10 14.78
C ARG A 455 31.36 42.28 15.90
N ALA A 456 31.61 41.24 16.71
CA ALA A 456 32.32 41.38 17.98
C ALA A 456 33.84 41.24 17.91
N LEU A 457 34.46 41.08 16.74
CA LEU A 457 35.92 40.98 16.62
C LEU A 457 36.46 42.05 15.67
N PRO A 458 36.97 43.19 16.18
CA PRO A 458 37.84 44.04 15.39
C PRO A 458 38.99 43.16 14.88
N GLN A 459 39.14 43.08 13.56
CA GLN A 459 40.21 42.33 12.92
C GLN A 459 41.54 42.78 13.51
N ALA A 460 42.16 41.92 14.32
CA ALA A 460 43.56 42.09 14.66
C ALA A 460 44.31 42.07 13.32
N LYS A 461 44.84 43.23 12.91
CA LYS A 461 45.71 43.34 11.74
C LYS A 461 46.89 42.40 11.98
N VAL A 462 46.84 41.23 11.35
CA VAL A 462 48.00 40.37 11.19
C VAL A 462 48.88 41.09 10.17
N GLN A 463 49.96 41.72 10.65
CA GLN A 463 51.06 42.18 9.81
C GLN A 463 51.88 41.00 9.33
#